data_AF-A0A836PSQ1-F1
#
_entry.id   AF-A0A836PSQ1-F1
#
_cell.length_a   1.000
_cell.length_b   1.000
_cell.length_c   1.000
_cell.angle_alpha   90.00
_cell.angle_beta   90.00
_cell.angle_gamma   90.00
#
_symmetry.space_group_name_H-M   'P 1'
#
loop_
_entity.id
_entity.type
_entity.pdbx_description
1 polymer ?
#
loop_
_entity_poly.entity_id
_entity_poly.type
_entity_poly.pdbx_seq_one_letter_code
_entity_poly.pdbx_strand_id
1 'polypeptide(L)'
;MASGILMITVGIIITSYLEGATPAGETGMTPDEKLDFIMAERENADYKILSGILVGIGFLLLLISFGARRKRGTGAKKTEKKPTT
;
A
#
# COMPACT_ATOMS: atom_id res chain seq x y z
N MET A 1 -6.48 -2.38 12.27
CA MET A 1 -7.46 -2.13 11.20
C MET A 1 -7.47 -0.68 10.76
N ALA A 2 -7.83 0.29 11.60
CA ALA A 2 -7.86 1.70 11.22
C ALA A 2 -6.53 2.22 10.60
N SER A 3 -5.39 1.84 11.17
CA SER A 3 -4.06 2.21 10.63
C SER A 3 -3.78 1.66 9.23
N GLY A 4 -4.14 0.39 8.97
CA GLY A 4 -3.97 -0.23 7.65
C GLY A 4 -4.89 0.40 6.60
N ILE A 5 -6.13 0.72 6.96
CA ILE A 5 -7.08 1.44 6.09
C ILE A 5 -6.52 2.82 5.76
N LEU A 6 -6.06 3.58 6.76
CA LEU A 6 -5.49 4.91 6.56
C LEU A 6 -4.30 4.87 5.59
N MET A 7 -3.38 3.92 5.75
CA MET A 7 -2.22 3.77 4.87
C MET A 7 -2.61 3.44 3.43
N ILE A 8 -3.59 2.57 3.23
CA ILE A 8 -4.11 2.26 1.88
C ILE A 8 -4.73 3.51 1.26
N THR A 9 -5.57 4.23 1.99
CA THR A 9 -6.23 5.44 1.48
C THR A 9 -5.19 6.50 1.09
N VAL A 10 -4.19 6.74 1.93
CA VAL A 10 -3.10 7.69 1.63
C VAL A 10 -2.32 7.24 0.39
N GLY A 11 -1.96 5.96 0.28
CA GLY A 11 -1.27 5.44 -0.90
C GLY A 11 -2.10 5.59 -2.17
N ILE A 12 -3.41 5.32 -2.13
CA ILE A 12 -4.28 5.52 -3.30
C ILE A 12 -4.30 7.01 -3.71
N ILE A 13 -4.45 7.93 -2.75
CA ILE A 13 -4.44 9.38 -3.04
C ILE A 13 -3.12 9.80 -3.69
N ILE A 14 -1.99 9.35 -3.15
CA ILE A 14 -0.65 9.65 -3.68
C ILE A 14 -0.52 9.11 -5.11
N THR A 15 -0.92 7.85 -5.36
CA THR A 15 -0.87 7.26 -6.71
C THR A 15 -1.72 8.05 -7.70
N SER A 16 -2.96 8.40 -7.33
CA SER A 16 -3.85 9.18 -8.21
C SER A 16 -3.29 10.58 -8.51
N TYR A 17 -2.62 11.21 -7.54
CA TYR A 17 -1.94 12.48 -7.77
C TYR A 17 -0.76 12.34 -8.74
N LEU A 18 0.08 11.32 -8.55
CA LEU A 18 1.25 11.03 -9.39
C LEU A 18 0.88 10.67 -10.83
N GLU A 19 -0.27 10.03 -11.04
CA GLU A 19 -0.82 9.79 -12.38
C GLU A 19 -1.09 11.10 -13.11
N GLY A 20 -1.74 12.07 -12.45
CA GLY A 20 -2.00 13.39 -13.02
C GLY A 20 -0.74 14.25 -13.22
N ALA A 21 0.30 14.04 -12.41
CA ALA A 21 1.57 14.77 -12.49
C ALA A 21 2.61 14.08 -13.41
N THR A 22 2.24 13.02 -14.13
CA THR A 22 3.20 12.30 -14.98
C THR A 22 3.62 13.17 -16.17
N PRO A 23 4.93 13.47 -16.35
CA PRO A 23 5.37 14.26 -17.48
C PRO A 23 5.11 13.52 -18.80
N ALA A 24 4.64 14.24 -19.82
CA ALA A 24 4.42 13.72 -21.16
C ALA A 24 5.52 14.23 -22.10
N GLY A 25 6.12 13.34 -22.89
CA GLY A 25 7.20 13.71 -23.79
C GLY A 25 6.69 14.49 -25.00
N GLU A 26 7.39 15.57 -25.37
CA GLU A 26 7.09 16.37 -26.56
C GLU A 26 8.15 16.18 -27.64
N THR A 27 7.71 16.20 -28.91
CA THR A 27 8.63 16.17 -30.06
C THR A 27 9.32 17.52 -30.21
N GLY A 28 10.66 17.51 -30.34
CA GLY A 28 11.45 18.73 -30.55
C GLY A 28 12.26 19.20 -29.34
N MET A 29 12.27 18.44 -28.23
CA MET A 29 13.13 18.70 -27.07
C MET A 29 14.61 18.72 -27.46
N THR A 30 15.33 19.71 -26.93
CA THR A 30 16.79 19.76 -26.94
C THR A 30 17.39 18.60 -26.12
N PRO A 31 18.68 18.28 -26.28
CA PRO A 31 19.32 17.21 -25.51
C PRO A 31 19.21 17.40 -23.99
N ASP A 32 19.30 18.65 -23.52
CA ASP A 32 19.23 18.99 -22.10
C ASP A 32 17.80 18.83 -21.56
N GLU A 33 16.80 19.34 -22.29
CA GLU A 33 15.37 19.17 -21.94
C GLU A 33 14.96 17.69 -21.91
N LYS A 34 15.53 16.87 -22.82
CA LYS A 34 15.29 15.43 -22.83
C LYS A 34 15.89 14.75 -21.58
N LEU A 35 17.01 15.23 -21.09
CA LEU A 35 17.65 14.71 -19.88
C LEU A 35 16.79 15.00 -18.65
N ASP A 36 16.36 16.25 -18.51
CA ASP A 36 15.46 16.69 -17.44
C ASP A 36 14.13 15.93 -17.48
N PHE A 37 13.57 15.71 -18.68
CA PHE A 37 12.38 14.90 -18.87
C PHE A 37 12.54 13.46 -18.34
N ILE A 38 13.63 12.78 -18.72
CA ILE A 38 13.91 11.41 -18.26
C ILE A 38 14.11 11.37 -16.75
N MET A 39 14.76 12.39 -16.16
CA MET A 39 14.93 12.48 -14.71
C MET A 39 13.58 12.64 -14.00
N ALA A 40 12.71 13.53 -14.48
CA ALA A 40 11.38 13.73 -13.92
C ALA A 40 10.47 12.51 -14.08
N GLU A 41 10.53 11.81 -15.22
CA GLU A 41 9.79 10.58 -15.45
C GLU A 41 10.23 9.48 -14.46
N ARG A 42 11.54 9.34 -14.26
CA ARG A 42 12.11 8.38 -13.32
C ARG A 42 11.73 8.69 -11.88
N GLU A 43 11.82 9.95 -11.48
CA GLU A 43 11.41 10.38 -10.14
C GLU A 43 9.93 10.06 -9.89
N ASN A 44 9.05 10.36 -10.84
CA ASN A 44 7.63 10.03 -10.72
C ASN A 44 7.39 8.50 -10.67
N ALA A 45 8.13 7.73 -11.46
CA ALA A 45 8.08 6.26 -11.41
C ALA A 45 8.50 5.73 -10.03
N ASP A 46 9.56 6.27 -9.44
CA ASP A 46 10.04 5.89 -8.11
C ASP A 46 8.99 6.23 -7.03
N TYR A 47 8.32 7.38 -7.11
CA TYR A 47 7.21 7.72 -6.21
C TYR A 47 6.01 6.78 -6.37
N LYS A 48 5.67 6.36 -7.61
CA LYS A 48 4.59 5.38 -7.84
C LYS A 48 4.94 4.03 -7.21
N ILE A 49 6.20 3.59 -7.31
CA ILE A 49 6.68 2.38 -6.64
C ILE A 49 6.54 2.53 -5.11
N LEU A 50 6.99 3.65 -4.55
CA LEU A 50 6.89 3.91 -3.11
C LEU A 50 5.44 3.91 -2.62
N SER A 51 4.54 4.53 -3.39
CA SER A 51 3.10 4.51 -3.11
C SER A 51 2.53 3.09 -3.14
N GLY A 52 2.91 2.29 -4.13
CA GLY A 52 2.54 0.87 -4.22
C GLY A 52 2.99 0.06 -3.00
N ILE A 53 4.22 0.28 -2.53
CA ILE A 53 4.75 -0.33 -1.30
C ILE A 53 3.91 0.09 -0.08
N LEU A 54 3.56 1.37 0.03
CA LEU A 54 2.72 1.89 1.13
C LEU A 54 1.35 1.19 1.17
N VAL A 55 0.70 1.05 0.00
CA VAL A 55 -0.55 0.29 -0.13
C VAL A 55 -0.36 -1.17 0.28
N GLY A 56 0.72 -1.81 -0.20
CA GLY A 56 1.05 -3.20 0.14
C GLY A 56 1.24 -3.43 1.64
N ILE A 57 1.96 -2.53 2.33
CA ILE A 57 2.15 -2.57 3.78
C ILE A 57 0.82 -2.34 4.52
N GLY A 58 0.02 -1.35 4.08
CA GLY A 58 -1.29 -1.08 4.63
C GLY A 58 -2.23 -2.30 4.53
N PHE A 59 -2.19 -3.00 3.41
CA PHE A 59 -2.93 -4.25 3.19
C PHE A 59 -2.42 -5.38 4.08
N LEU A 60 -1.11 -5.55 4.22
CA LEU A 60 -0.52 -6.54 5.13
C LEU A 60 -0.98 -6.32 6.59
N LEU A 61 -1.02 -5.07 7.05
CA LEU A 61 -1.52 -4.73 8.39
C LEU A 61 -3.01 -5.07 8.56
N LEU A 62 -3.81 -4.95 7.49
CA LEU A 62 -5.20 -5.42 7.51
C LEU A 62 -5.26 -6.94 7.67
N LEU A 63 -4.52 -7.70 6.87
CA LEU A 63 -4.50 -9.16 6.94
C LEU A 63 -4.08 -9.66 8.34
N ILE A 64 -3.03 -9.08 8.92
CA ILE A 64 -2.60 -9.41 10.27
C ILE A 64 -3.67 -9.02 11.29
N SER A 65 -4.32 -7.85 11.15
CA SER A 65 -5.41 -7.45 12.03
C SER A 65 -6.58 -8.45 11.99
N PHE A 66 -6.93 -8.98 10.82
CA PHE A 66 -7.99 -9.98 10.65
C PHE A 66 -7.54 -11.37 11.16
N GLY A 67 -6.34 -11.81 10.80
CA GLY A 67 -5.75 -13.09 11.20
C GLY A 67 -5.52 -13.19 12.72
N ALA A 68 -5.05 -12.11 13.35
CA ALA A 68 -4.87 -12.02 14.80
C ALA A 68 -6.22 -11.96 15.54
N ARG A 69 -7.24 -11.29 14.97
CA ARG A 69 -8.57 -11.23 15.58
C ARG A 69 -9.23 -12.61 15.66
N ARG A 70 -9.02 -13.49 14.67
CA ARG A 70 -9.54 -14.86 14.70
C ARG A 70 -9.00 -15.65 15.89
N LYS A 71 -7.71 -15.55 16.22
CA LYS A 71 -7.13 -16.23 17.40
C LYS A 71 -7.68 -15.74 18.74
N ARG A 72 -8.17 -14.50 18.83
CA ARG A 72 -8.63 -13.90 20.10
C ARG A 72 -10.10 -14.20 20.43
N GLY A 73 -10.90 -14.61 19.44
CA GLY A 73 -12.35 -14.86 19.61
C GLY A 73 -12.79 -16.32 19.45
N THR A 74 -11.98 -17.18 18.83
CA THR A 74 -12.30 -18.61 18.62
C THR A 74 -11.26 -19.54 19.24
N GLY A 75 -10.82 -19.23 20.47
CA GLY A 75 -10.38 -20.32 21.32
C GLY A 75 -11.59 -21.23 21.52
N ALA A 76 -11.55 -22.46 21.01
CA ALA A 76 -12.56 -23.45 21.38
C ALA A 76 -12.66 -23.40 22.90
N LYS A 77 -13.83 -23.01 23.44
CA LYS A 77 -14.06 -23.08 24.88
C LYS A 77 -13.70 -24.50 25.26
N LYS A 78 -12.64 -24.67 26.06
CA LYS A 78 -12.22 -25.98 26.57
C LYS A 78 -13.38 -26.47 27.42
N THR A 79 -14.30 -27.21 26.82
CA THR A 79 -15.33 -27.95 27.54
C THR A 79 -14.61 -29.09 28.21
N GLU A 80 -14.01 -28.83 29.37
CA GLU A 80 -13.60 -29.88 30.27
C GLU A 80 -14.87 -30.65 30.64
N LYS A 81 -14.97 -31.88 30.13
CA LYS A 81 -15.97 -32.82 30.64
C LYS A 81 -15.62 -33.05 32.12
N LYS A 82 -16.52 -32.68 33.03
CA LYS A 82 -16.43 -33.11 34.43
C LYS A 82 -16.35 -34.64 34.45
N PRO A 83 -15.49 -35.23 35.31
CA PRO A 83 -15.44 -36.67 35.44
C PRO A 83 -16.75 -37.15 36.05
N THR A 84 -17.41 -38.09 35.37
CA THR A 84 -18.53 -38.84 35.95
C THR A 84 -17.91 -39.91 36.84
N THR A 85 -18.14 -39.78 38.15
CA THR A 85 -17.88 -40.80 39.18
C THR A 85 -18.52 -42.14 38.85
#